data_AF-A0A4Y8S6K1-F1
#
_entry.id   AF-A0A4Y8S6K1-F1
#
_cell.length_a   1.000
_cell.length_b   1.000
_cell.length_c   1.000
_cell.angle_alpha   90.00
_cell.angle_beta   90.00
_cell.angle_gamma   90.00
#
_symmetry.space_group_name_H-M   'P 1'
#
loop_
_entity.id
_entity.type
_entity.pdbx_description
1 polymer ?
#
loop_
_entity_poly.entity_id
_entity_poly.type
_entity_poly.pdbx_seq_one_letter_code
_entity_poly.pdbx_strand_id
1 'polypeptide(L)'
;PNIPLLTQDGDKVRFFDDLIKDKVVAINFIFTGCGDSCPVETARLRQVQKLLGERVGQDIFFYSISIDPYNDTPATLKRYAQKFAIGPGWTLLTGEAADIEQLRRSLGLYIEGLENGRSKDHNLSLIIGNQASGRWMKASPFESPYILADRLANSLHNWKTASAQRRDYTQAPDIRPPSAGEQLFRTRCSSCHTLGDAERGVTHGIGPDLLGVTRQRDEAWLKRWLMAPDQMLAAKDPLAMLLYEQYNQLAMPNMRLGETEVAALLGYLDEETARLQKQ
;
A
#
# COMPACT_ATOMS: atom_id res chain seq x y z
N PRO A 1 -0.63 7.63 24.38
CA PRO A 1 -1.58 6.97 25.33
C PRO A 1 -1.25 5.48 25.41
N ASN A 2 -1.51 4.79 26.53
CA ASN A 2 -1.22 3.35 26.67
C ASN A 2 -2.50 2.50 26.72
N ILE A 3 -3.33 2.68 25.69
CA ILE A 3 -4.67 2.10 25.65
C ILE A 3 -4.67 0.66 25.14
N PRO A 4 -5.62 -0.18 25.59
CA PRO A 4 -5.73 -1.55 25.13
C PRO A 4 -6.25 -1.61 23.69
N LEU A 5 -5.72 -2.54 22.90
CA LEU A 5 -6.15 -2.87 21.56
C LEU A 5 -6.19 -4.39 21.38
N LEU A 6 -6.83 -4.84 20.32
CA LEU A 6 -6.87 -6.24 19.89
C LEU A 6 -6.18 -6.38 18.54
N THR A 7 -5.29 -7.37 18.41
CA THR A 7 -4.67 -7.73 17.13
C THR A 7 -5.64 -8.52 16.24
N GLN A 8 -5.27 -8.73 14.97
CA GLN A 8 -6.02 -9.61 14.06
C GLN A 8 -6.08 -11.07 14.54
N ASP A 9 -5.18 -11.48 15.45
CA ASP A 9 -5.15 -12.82 16.02
C ASP A 9 -5.94 -12.92 17.33
N GLY A 10 -6.49 -11.80 17.82
CA GLY A 10 -7.29 -11.73 19.04
C GLY A 10 -6.48 -11.45 20.31
N ASP A 11 -5.18 -11.19 20.18
CA ASP A 11 -4.32 -10.87 21.33
C ASP A 11 -4.60 -9.46 21.84
N LYS A 12 -4.62 -9.32 23.16
CA LYS A 12 -4.70 -8.02 23.82
C LYS A 12 -3.31 -7.41 23.91
N VAL A 13 -3.16 -6.19 23.41
CA VAL A 13 -1.92 -5.42 23.45
C VAL A 13 -2.17 -4.02 23.98
N ARG A 14 -1.13 -3.39 24.50
CA ARG A 14 -1.12 -2.01 24.99
C ARG A 14 -0.38 -1.15 23.97
N PHE A 15 -1.04 -0.09 23.49
CA PHE A 15 -0.52 0.71 22.38
C PHE A 15 0.92 1.17 22.63
N PHE A 16 1.21 1.81 23.77
CA PHE A 16 2.54 2.37 23.98
C PHE A 16 3.55 1.26 24.29
N ASP A 17 3.29 0.43 25.29
CA ASP A 17 4.27 -0.53 25.79
C ASP A 17 4.59 -1.63 24.78
N ASP A 18 3.58 -2.16 24.09
CA ASP A 18 3.76 -3.30 23.19
C ASP A 18 4.00 -2.86 21.75
N LEU A 19 3.49 -1.72 21.30
CA LEU A 19 3.55 -1.34 19.88
C LEU A 19 4.54 -0.20 19.59
N ILE A 20 4.79 0.72 20.53
CA ILE A 20 5.56 1.94 20.25
C ILE A 20 6.93 1.94 20.92
N LYS A 21 7.01 1.47 22.17
CA LYS A 21 8.22 1.53 22.96
C LYS A 21 9.35 0.78 22.26
N ASP A 22 10.50 1.44 22.15
CA ASP A 22 11.74 0.89 21.55
C ASP A 22 11.61 0.44 20.08
N LYS A 23 10.58 0.90 19.37
CA LYS A 23 10.29 0.52 17.97
C LYS A 23 10.29 1.72 17.03
N VAL A 24 10.62 1.45 15.76
CA VAL A 24 10.27 2.34 14.65
C VAL A 24 8.97 1.85 14.05
N VAL A 25 8.01 2.77 13.88
CA VAL A 25 6.64 2.40 13.55
C VAL A 25 6.12 3.20 12.36
N ALA A 26 5.33 2.53 11.53
CA ALA A 26 4.45 3.15 10.53
C ALA A 26 3.00 2.83 10.92
N ILE A 27 2.20 3.85 11.18
CA ILE A 27 0.83 3.73 11.66
C ILE A 27 -0.13 4.42 10.69
N ASN A 28 -1.12 3.68 10.20
CA ASN A 28 -2.23 4.24 9.44
C ASN A 28 -3.57 3.79 10.03
N PHE A 29 -4.62 4.53 9.66
CA PHE A 29 -5.99 4.24 10.09
C PHE A 29 -6.80 3.79 8.87
N ILE A 30 -7.43 2.62 8.97
CA ILE A 30 -8.16 1.97 7.87
C ILE A 30 -9.58 1.61 8.29
N PHE A 31 -10.42 1.19 7.35
CA PHE A 31 -11.59 0.36 7.64
C PHE A 31 -11.74 -0.64 6.50
N THR A 32 -12.03 -1.90 6.81
CA THR A 32 -11.90 -2.97 5.80
C THR A 32 -12.97 -2.91 4.70
N GLY A 33 -14.09 -2.25 4.97
CA GLY A 33 -15.18 -2.00 4.01
C GLY A 33 -14.91 -0.89 2.99
N CYS A 34 -13.77 -0.21 3.04
CA CYS A 34 -13.44 0.84 2.08
C CYS A 34 -13.17 0.25 0.68
N GLY A 35 -13.96 0.62 -0.32
CA GLY A 35 -13.80 0.18 -1.71
C GLY A 35 -12.82 1.01 -2.54
N ASP A 36 -12.36 2.15 -2.03
CA ASP A 36 -11.60 3.13 -2.81
C ASP A 36 -10.12 3.17 -2.39
N SER A 37 -9.79 4.00 -1.39
CA SER A 37 -8.40 4.41 -1.13
C SER A 37 -7.61 3.45 -0.23
N CYS A 38 -8.23 2.80 0.76
CA CYS A 38 -7.52 1.90 1.67
C CYS A 38 -6.87 0.70 0.97
N PRO A 39 -7.52 0.03 -0.02
CA PRO A 39 -6.86 -1.03 -0.79
C PRO A 39 -5.55 -0.56 -1.47
N VAL A 40 -5.54 0.65 -2.01
CA VAL A 40 -4.37 1.21 -2.70
C VAL A 40 -3.25 1.57 -1.72
N GLU A 41 -3.60 2.14 -0.57
CA GLU A 41 -2.66 2.41 0.52
C GLU A 41 -2.03 1.13 1.07
N THR A 42 -2.84 0.11 1.36
CA THR A 42 -2.35 -1.19 1.80
C THR A 42 -1.38 -1.79 0.77
N ALA A 43 -1.71 -1.64 -0.52
CA ALA A 43 -0.83 -2.10 -1.58
C ALA A 43 0.52 -1.38 -1.60
N ARG A 44 0.53 -0.05 -1.44
CA ARG A 44 1.76 0.75 -1.35
C ARG A 44 2.62 0.36 -0.15
N LEU A 45 2.03 0.27 1.03
CA LEU A 45 2.75 -0.12 2.24
C LEU A 45 3.31 -1.53 2.14
N ARG A 46 2.66 -2.43 1.39
CA ARG A 46 3.22 -3.77 1.09
C ARG A 46 4.50 -3.70 0.26
N GLN A 47 4.64 -2.72 -0.63
CA GLN A 47 5.91 -2.49 -1.34
C GLN A 47 7.00 -2.01 -0.39
N VAL A 48 6.68 -1.09 0.51
CA VAL A 48 7.62 -0.61 1.54
C VAL A 48 8.06 -1.77 2.43
N GLN A 49 7.12 -2.63 2.85
CA GLN A 49 7.42 -3.83 3.63
C GLN A 49 8.41 -4.74 2.91
N LYS A 50 8.25 -4.92 1.58
CA LYS A 50 9.20 -5.70 0.76
C LYS A 50 10.57 -5.04 0.68
N LEU A 51 10.63 -3.72 0.47
CA LEU A 51 11.89 -2.97 0.39
C LEU A 51 12.69 -3.02 1.70
N LEU A 52 12.00 -3.01 2.84
CA LEU A 52 12.60 -3.11 4.16
C LEU A 52 12.99 -4.54 4.54
N GLY A 53 12.38 -5.55 3.91
CA GLY A 53 12.72 -6.96 4.09
C GLY A 53 12.64 -7.40 5.55
N GLU A 54 13.68 -8.08 6.02
CA GLU A 54 13.75 -8.67 7.37
C GLU A 54 13.74 -7.65 8.51
N ARG A 55 13.98 -6.36 8.23
CA ARG A 55 13.85 -5.30 9.24
C ARG A 55 12.43 -5.17 9.76
N VAL A 56 11.43 -5.50 8.91
CA VAL A 56 10.03 -5.48 9.34
C VAL A 56 9.75 -6.66 10.27
N GLY A 57 9.39 -6.37 11.51
CA GLY A 57 9.22 -7.34 12.58
C GLY A 57 10.43 -7.50 13.50
N GLN A 58 11.55 -6.84 13.21
CA GLN A 58 12.73 -6.79 14.08
C GLN A 58 12.85 -5.42 14.77
N ASP A 59 13.09 -4.37 13.99
CA ASP A 59 13.26 -3.00 14.47
C ASP A 59 12.24 -2.02 13.88
N ILE A 60 11.63 -2.38 12.75
CA ILE A 60 10.57 -1.61 12.09
C ILE A 60 9.24 -2.39 12.15
N PHE A 61 8.14 -1.73 12.49
CA PHE A 61 6.83 -2.35 12.64
C PHE A 61 5.73 -1.53 11.97
N PHE A 62 4.77 -2.22 11.37
CA PHE A 62 3.66 -1.60 10.65
C PHE A 62 2.36 -1.87 11.41
N TYR A 63 1.53 -0.85 11.56
CA TYR A 63 0.27 -0.93 12.30
C TYR A 63 -0.86 -0.29 11.53
N SER A 64 -1.86 -1.09 11.16
CA SER A 64 -3.09 -0.58 10.55
C SER A 64 -4.24 -0.70 11.55
N ILE A 65 -4.72 0.43 12.05
CA ILE A 65 -5.73 0.50 13.11
C ILE A 65 -7.09 0.78 12.49
N SER A 66 -8.08 -0.08 12.74
CA SER A 66 -9.43 0.14 12.24
C SER A 66 -10.07 1.37 12.88
N ILE A 67 -10.82 2.15 12.09
CA ILE A 67 -11.72 3.21 12.56
C ILE A 67 -13.18 2.75 12.68
N ASP A 68 -13.48 1.51 12.27
CA ASP A 68 -14.82 0.90 12.30
C ASP A 68 -14.82 -0.39 13.13
N PRO A 69 -14.64 -0.28 14.46
CA PRO A 69 -14.49 -1.45 15.33
C PRO A 69 -15.73 -2.33 15.43
N TYR A 70 -16.91 -1.82 15.04
CA TYR A 70 -18.16 -2.57 15.05
C TYR A 70 -18.21 -3.64 13.95
N ASN A 71 -17.57 -3.38 12.80
CA ASN A 71 -17.52 -4.31 11.66
C ASN A 71 -16.15 -5.01 11.53
N ASP A 72 -15.07 -4.31 11.89
CA ASP A 72 -13.69 -4.80 11.78
C ASP A 72 -13.27 -5.58 13.04
N THR A 73 -13.90 -6.74 13.24
CA THR A 73 -13.49 -7.73 14.25
C THR A 73 -12.10 -8.31 13.95
N PRO A 74 -11.39 -8.93 14.92
CA PRO A 74 -10.13 -9.61 14.67
C PRO A 74 -10.20 -10.60 13.48
N ALA A 75 -11.29 -11.36 13.37
CA ALA A 75 -11.50 -12.27 12.25
C ALA A 75 -11.63 -11.54 10.90
N THR A 76 -12.31 -10.39 10.86
CA THR A 76 -12.40 -9.54 9.66
C THR A 76 -11.04 -8.99 9.27
N LEU A 77 -10.27 -8.46 10.23
CA LEU A 77 -8.91 -7.97 10.02
C LEU A 77 -7.97 -9.08 9.52
N LYS A 78 -8.08 -10.29 10.07
CA LYS A 78 -7.28 -11.43 9.63
C LYS A 78 -7.56 -11.81 8.17
N ARG A 79 -8.83 -11.80 7.75
CA ARG A 79 -9.20 -12.00 6.34
C ARG A 79 -8.67 -10.89 5.45
N TYR A 80 -8.73 -9.63 5.90
CA TYR A 80 -8.15 -8.51 5.16
C TYR A 80 -6.64 -8.69 4.99
N ALA A 81 -5.92 -9.04 6.06
CA ALA A 81 -4.48 -9.30 6.02
C ALA A 81 -4.11 -10.41 5.02
N GLN A 82 -4.88 -11.51 5.00
CA GLN A 82 -4.71 -12.59 4.03
C GLN A 82 -4.96 -12.12 2.59
N LYS A 83 -6.04 -11.36 2.37
CA LYS A 83 -6.42 -10.86 1.05
C LYS A 83 -5.32 -10.02 0.40
N PHE A 84 -4.68 -9.15 1.18
CA PHE A 84 -3.60 -8.27 0.73
C PHE A 84 -2.19 -8.88 0.92
N ALA A 85 -2.11 -10.15 1.30
CA ALA A 85 -0.87 -10.87 1.56
C ALA A 85 0.08 -10.11 2.51
N ILE A 86 -0.46 -9.48 3.56
CA ILE A 86 0.29 -8.72 4.57
C ILE A 86 1.25 -9.67 5.29
N GLY A 87 2.55 -9.32 5.28
CA GLY A 87 3.61 -10.17 5.83
C GLY A 87 3.88 -9.94 7.33
N PRO A 88 4.82 -10.71 7.92
CA PRO A 88 5.26 -10.54 9.31
C PRO A 88 5.69 -9.11 9.65
N GLY A 89 5.55 -8.74 10.92
CA GLY A 89 5.89 -7.41 11.42
C GLY A 89 4.88 -6.30 11.06
N TRP A 90 3.80 -6.65 10.36
CA TRP A 90 2.64 -5.78 10.15
C TRP A 90 1.40 -6.33 10.85
N THR A 91 0.91 -5.60 11.85
CA THR A 91 -0.24 -5.98 12.68
C THR A 91 -1.45 -5.10 12.36
N LEU A 92 -2.62 -5.71 12.23
CA LEU A 92 -3.88 -5.01 12.11
C LEU A 92 -4.57 -5.01 13.46
N LEU A 93 -5.11 -3.85 13.84
CA LEU A 93 -5.59 -3.61 15.21
C LEU A 93 -7.02 -3.08 15.19
N THR A 94 -7.81 -3.49 16.18
CA THR A 94 -9.13 -2.94 16.50
C THR A 94 -9.23 -2.70 18.01
N GLY A 95 -10.33 -2.13 18.49
CA GLY A 95 -10.52 -1.81 19.90
C GLY A 95 -11.82 -1.08 20.14
N GLU A 96 -11.97 -0.47 21.32
CA GLU A 96 -13.15 0.33 21.61
C GLU A 96 -13.16 1.63 20.79
N ALA A 97 -14.35 2.07 20.35
CA ALA A 97 -14.49 3.26 19.50
C ALA A 97 -13.90 4.52 20.15
N ALA A 98 -14.12 4.69 21.46
CA ALA A 98 -13.58 5.82 22.23
C ALA A 98 -12.04 5.78 22.30
N ASP A 99 -11.46 4.59 22.45
CA ASP A 99 -10.01 4.37 22.50
C ASP A 99 -9.38 4.70 21.14
N ILE A 100 -9.97 4.23 20.04
CA ILE A 100 -9.53 4.53 18.68
C ILE A 100 -9.61 6.03 18.37
N GLU A 101 -10.68 6.71 18.82
CA GLU A 101 -10.80 8.15 18.68
C GLU A 101 -9.71 8.89 19.49
N GLN A 102 -9.47 8.50 20.73
CA GLN A 102 -8.41 9.07 21.55
C GLN A 102 -7.03 8.88 20.92
N LEU A 103 -6.78 7.71 20.32
CA LEU A 103 -5.56 7.42 19.56
C LEU A 103 -5.37 8.39 18.39
N ARG A 104 -6.40 8.54 17.55
CA ARG A 104 -6.36 9.46 16.40
C ARG A 104 -6.09 10.89 16.84
N ARG A 105 -6.72 11.35 17.93
CA ARG A 105 -6.48 12.67 18.52
C ARG A 105 -5.04 12.82 19.01
N SER A 106 -4.54 11.82 19.75
CA SER A 106 -3.18 11.83 20.30
C SER A 106 -2.10 11.82 19.22
N LEU A 107 -2.36 11.17 18.08
CA LEU A 107 -1.44 11.12 16.93
C LEU A 107 -1.61 12.33 15.99
N GLY A 108 -2.52 13.27 16.31
CA GLY A 108 -2.80 14.44 15.47
C GLY A 108 -3.43 14.10 14.12
N LEU A 109 -4.11 12.96 14.03
CA LEU A 109 -4.79 12.44 12.84
C LEU A 109 -6.32 12.57 12.92
N TYR A 110 -6.84 13.20 13.97
CA TYR A 110 -8.26 13.50 14.10
C TYR A 110 -8.62 14.82 13.39
N ILE A 111 -9.70 14.80 12.61
CA ILE A 111 -10.31 16.00 12.00
C ILE A 111 -11.75 16.07 12.48
N GLU A 112 -12.13 17.22 13.03
CA GLU A 112 -13.48 17.49 13.51
C GLU A 112 -14.45 17.60 12.33
N GLY A 113 -15.60 16.92 12.40
CA GLY A 113 -16.63 16.96 11.35
C GLY A 113 -16.47 15.95 10.20
N LEU A 114 -15.38 15.18 10.14
CA LEU A 114 -15.29 14.00 9.26
C LEU A 114 -15.92 12.80 9.98
N GLU A 115 -17.17 12.48 9.64
CA GLU A 115 -17.87 11.33 10.23
C GLU A 115 -17.12 10.02 9.96
N ASN A 116 -16.75 9.33 11.04
CA ASN A 116 -16.11 8.02 11.12
C ASN A 116 -16.69 7.00 10.11
N GLY A 117 -16.12 6.96 8.90
CA GLY A 117 -16.43 5.93 7.89
C GLY A 117 -17.74 6.10 7.12
N ARG A 118 -18.45 7.23 7.25
CA ARG A 118 -19.69 7.51 6.47
C ARG A 118 -19.54 8.57 5.38
N SER A 119 -18.59 9.49 5.54
CA SER A 119 -18.17 10.33 4.43
C SER A 119 -17.08 9.62 3.63
N LYS A 120 -17.13 9.72 2.30
CA LYS A 120 -16.09 9.27 1.37
C LYS A 120 -14.77 10.06 1.52
N ASP A 121 -14.75 11.03 2.44
CA ASP A 121 -13.60 11.86 2.80
C ASP A 121 -12.83 11.24 3.97
N HIS A 122 -11.97 10.27 3.68
CA HIS A 122 -10.98 9.78 4.62
C HIS A 122 -9.64 10.48 4.35
N ASN A 123 -9.13 11.16 5.38
CA ASN A 123 -7.78 11.70 5.38
C ASN A 123 -6.79 10.51 5.38
N LEU A 124 -6.12 10.31 4.24
CA LEU A 124 -5.07 9.32 4.02
C LEU A 124 -3.82 9.69 4.81
N SER A 125 -3.90 9.51 6.13
CA SER A 125 -2.89 9.92 7.08
C SER A 125 -2.07 8.72 7.56
N LEU A 126 -0.85 8.64 7.05
CA LEU A 126 0.20 7.80 7.60
C LEU A 126 1.01 8.63 8.60
N ILE A 127 1.30 8.08 9.77
CA ILE A 127 2.30 8.64 10.68
C ILE A 127 3.44 7.65 10.85
N ILE A 128 4.67 8.12 10.74
CA ILE A 128 5.86 7.33 11.05
C ILE A 128 6.57 7.92 12.26
N GLY A 129 7.11 7.06 13.10
CA GLY A 129 7.68 7.49 14.38
C GLY A 129 8.78 6.57 14.89
N ASN A 130 9.72 7.15 15.62
CA ASN A 130 10.68 6.44 16.45
C ASN A 130 10.70 7.11 17.83
N GLN A 131 10.06 6.44 18.79
CA GLN A 131 9.90 6.98 20.14
C GLN A 131 11.23 7.18 20.86
N ALA A 132 12.22 6.31 20.65
CA ALA A 132 13.54 6.43 21.28
C ALA A 132 14.30 7.69 20.83
N SER A 133 14.05 8.14 19.60
CA SER A 133 14.60 9.39 19.06
C SER A 133 13.71 10.62 19.30
N GLY A 134 12.45 10.42 19.72
CA GLY A 134 11.42 11.45 19.79
C GLY A 134 10.94 11.97 18.43
N ARG A 135 11.36 11.36 17.31
CA ARG A 135 11.00 11.82 15.95
C ARG A 135 9.69 11.19 15.50
N TRP A 136 8.74 12.05 15.18
CA TRP A 136 7.44 11.69 14.64
C TRP A 136 7.13 12.61 13.46
N MET A 137 6.60 12.05 12.38
CA MET A 137 6.23 12.83 11.21
C MET A 137 5.01 12.25 10.51
N LYS A 138 4.15 13.14 10.01
CA LYS A 138 3.12 12.78 9.04
C LYS A 138 3.79 12.44 7.72
N ALA A 139 3.29 11.40 7.08
CA ALA A 139 3.71 10.93 5.77
C ALA A 139 2.48 10.67 4.91
N SER A 140 2.69 10.51 3.61
CA SER A 140 1.64 10.06 2.70
C SER A 140 1.84 8.58 2.39
N PRO A 141 0.79 7.75 2.48
CA PRO A 141 0.87 6.36 2.01
C PRO A 141 1.08 6.23 0.49
N PHE A 142 0.91 7.33 -0.27
CA PHE A 142 1.16 7.39 -1.71
C PHE A 142 2.52 7.97 -2.08
N GLU A 143 3.36 8.30 -1.10
CA GLU A 143 4.74 8.67 -1.36
C GLU A 143 5.51 7.50 -2.01
N SER A 144 6.62 7.83 -2.69
CA SER A 144 7.52 6.82 -3.23
C SER A 144 7.88 5.80 -2.14
N PRO A 145 7.71 4.48 -2.40
CA PRO A 145 7.97 3.46 -1.40
C PRO A 145 9.45 3.44 -0.99
N TYR A 146 10.36 3.84 -1.88
CA TYR A 146 11.79 3.98 -1.59
C TYR A 146 12.08 5.11 -0.60
N ILE A 147 11.40 6.25 -0.73
CA ILE A 147 11.58 7.39 0.19
C ILE A 147 11.00 7.04 1.56
N LEU A 148 9.83 6.40 1.60
CA LEU A 148 9.23 5.96 2.85
C LEU A 148 10.08 4.88 3.54
N ALA A 149 10.61 3.91 2.78
CA ALA A 149 11.54 2.92 3.29
C ALA A 149 12.83 3.57 3.83
N ASP A 150 13.43 4.53 3.12
CA ASP A 150 14.60 5.27 3.58
C ASP A 150 14.32 6.04 4.88
N ARG A 151 13.15 6.69 4.98
CA ARG A 151 12.79 7.44 6.19
C ARG A 151 12.68 6.52 7.41
N LEU A 152 12.01 5.38 7.25
CA LEU A 152 11.88 4.36 8.29
C LEU A 152 13.24 3.75 8.65
N ALA A 153 14.07 3.47 7.64
CA ALA A 153 15.34 2.79 7.81
C ALA A 153 16.47 3.67 8.36
N ASN A 154 16.47 4.97 8.03
CA ASN A 154 17.62 5.86 8.21
C ASN A 154 17.24 7.17 8.90
N SER A 155 16.32 7.95 8.32
CA SER A 155 16.03 9.32 8.79
C SER A 155 15.50 9.37 10.23
N LEU A 156 14.64 8.41 10.60
CA LEU A 156 14.12 8.29 11.97
C LEU A 156 15.17 7.82 12.99
N HIS A 157 16.35 7.39 12.55
CA HIS A 157 17.48 6.99 13.41
C HIS A 157 18.57 8.07 13.52
N ASN A 158 18.28 9.34 13.16
CA ASN A 158 19.26 10.43 13.12
C ASN A 158 20.47 10.13 12.23
N TRP A 159 20.29 9.35 11.15
CA TRP A 159 21.38 8.93 10.26
C TRP A 159 22.53 8.20 10.99
N LYS A 160 22.31 7.72 12.23
CA LYS A 160 23.32 6.99 13.01
C LYS A 160 23.56 5.60 12.46
N THR A 161 22.57 5.02 11.79
CA THR A 161 22.71 3.76 11.07
C THR A 161 23.26 4.07 9.69
N ALA A 162 24.51 3.67 9.41
CA ALA A 162 25.11 3.87 8.09
C ALA A 162 24.36 3.02 7.05
N SER A 163 24.07 3.62 5.88
CA SER A 163 23.57 2.85 4.73
C SER A 163 24.58 1.73 4.42
N ALA A 164 24.09 0.50 4.34
CA ALA A 164 24.91 -0.65 3.93
C ALA A 164 25.41 -0.52 2.48
N GLN A 165 24.74 0.29 1.66
CA GLN A 165 25.13 0.53 0.26
C GLN A 165 25.79 1.91 0.12
N ARG A 166 27.10 1.92 -0.07
CA ARG A 166 27.83 3.07 -0.65
C ARG A 166 27.87 2.88 -2.17
N ARG A 167 26.85 3.34 -2.87
CA ARG A 167 26.94 3.50 -4.34
C ARG A 167 27.67 4.80 -4.64
N ASP A 168 28.59 4.74 -5.59
CA ASP A 168 29.28 5.93 -6.09
C ASP A 168 28.29 6.79 -6.87
N TYR A 169 28.39 8.12 -6.73
CA TYR A 169 27.58 9.07 -7.49
C TYR A 169 27.77 8.91 -9.01
N THR A 170 28.95 8.46 -9.45
CA THR A 170 29.23 8.16 -10.87
C THR A 170 28.38 7.01 -11.43
N GLN A 171 27.74 6.22 -10.56
CA GLN A 171 26.79 5.17 -10.94
C GLN A 171 25.33 5.63 -10.85
N ALA A 172 25.07 6.91 -10.59
CA ALA A 172 23.72 7.44 -10.59
C ALA A 172 23.12 7.31 -12.01
N PRO A 173 21.91 6.74 -12.16
CA PRO A 173 21.29 6.62 -13.46
C PRO A 173 20.90 8.00 -14.00
N ASP A 174 21.02 8.19 -15.32
CA ASP A 174 20.51 9.38 -16.00
C ASP A 174 18.98 9.46 -15.86
N ILE A 175 18.51 10.58 -15.31
CA ILE A 175 17.09 10.81 -15.07
C ILE A 175 16.49 11.46 -16.31
N ARG A 176 15.73 10.70 -17.11
CA ARG A 176 14.87 11.28 -18.13
C ARG A 176 13.52 11.73 -17.55
N PRO A 177 12.88 12.77 -18.10
CA PRO A 177 11.50 13.06 -17.77
C PRO A 177 10.61 11.85 -18.06
N PRO A 178 9.73 11.45 -17.11
CA PRO A 178 8.82 10.34 -17.35
C PRO A 178 7.76 10.73 -18.38
N SER A 179 7.42 9.83 -19.29
CA SER A 179 6.31 10.02 -20.24
C SER A 179 4.98 10.12 -19.49
N ALA A 180 3.93 10.62 -20.14
CA ALA A 180 2.60 10.68 -19.51
C ALA A 180 2.12 9.29 -19.04
N GLY A 181 2.35 8.25 -19.85
CA GLY A 181 2.03 6.86 -19.50
C GLY A 181 2.84 6.34 -18.31
N GLU A 182 4.14 6.67 -18.26
CA GLU A 182 5.00 6.30 -17.12
C GLU A 182 4.53 6.98 -15.83
N GLN A 183 4.18 8.28 -15.89
CA GLN A 183 3.67 9.01 -14.73
C GLN A 183 2.36 8.39 -14.22
N LEU A 184 1.45 8.05 -15.12
CA LEU A 184 0.20 7.36 -14.78
C LEU A 184 0.49 6.01 -14.12
N PHE A 185 1.36 5.18 -14.71
CA PHE A 185 1.73 3.89 -14.13
C PHE A 185 2.33 4.07 -12.72
N ARG A 186 3.30 4.97 -12.57
CA ARG A 186 3.99 5.22 -11.30
C ARG A 186 3.05 5.70 -10.22
N THR A 187 2.06 6.53 -10.54
CA THR A 187 1.15 7.12 -9.55
C THR A 187 -0.06 6.24 -9.26
N ARG A 188 -0.65 5.58 -10.28
CA ARG A 188 -1.95 4.90 -10.19
C ARG A 188 -1.88 3.37 -10.22
N CYS A 189 -0.87 2.79 -10.87
CA CYS A 189 -0.85 1.34 -11.14
C CYS A 189 0.21 0.59 -10.32
N SER A 190 1.36 1.23 -10.11
CA SER A 190 2.53 0.57 -9.53
C SER A 190 2.35 0.17 -8.07
N SER A 191 1.30 0.60 -7.37
CA SER A 191 0.98 0.11 -6.02
C SER A 191 0.64 -1.38 -6.02
N CYS A 192 -0.04 -1.84 -7.06
CA CYS A 192 -0.61 -3.18 -7.15
C CYS A 192 0.10 -4.04 -8.21
N HIS A 193 0.60 -3.40 -9.27
CA HIS A 193 1.19 -4.06 -10.43
C HIS A 193 2.71 -3.87 -10.50
N THR A 194 3.39 -4.87 -11.03
CA THR A 194 4.81 -4.80 -11.43
C THR A 194 4.94 -4.77 -12.95
N LEU A 195 6.13 -4.43 -13.45
CA LEU A 195 6.44 -4.38 -14.88
C LEU A 195 7.83 -4.99 -15.09
N GLY A 196 7.93 -6.31 -15.01
CA GLY A 196 9.17 -7.08 -15.22
C GLY A 196 10.05 -7.28 -13.98
N ASP A 197 9.70 -6.66 -12.85
CA ASP A 197 10.39 -6.82 -11.55
C ASP A 197 9.78 -7.95 -10.68
N ALA A 198 8.96 -8.83 -11.27
CA ALA A 198 8.48 -10.04 -10.59
C ALA A 198 9.61 -11.10 -10.47
N GLU A 199 10.79 -10.74 -9.94
CA GLU A 199 11.87 -11.70 -9.77
C GLU A 199 11.70 -12.58 -8.52
N ARG A 200 11.70 -13.90 -8.80
CA ARG A 200 12.17 -15.02 -7.97
C ARG A 200 11.34 -15.36 -6.73
N GLY A 201 10.17 -15.96 -6.97
CA GLY A 201 9.49 -16.81 -5.99
C GLY A 201 8.18 -16.26 -5.41
N VAL A 202 7.76 -15.06 -5.80
CA VAL A 202 6.44 -14.53 -5.44
C VAL A 202 5.47 -14.85 -6.57
N THR A 203 4.69 -15.92 -6.41
CA THR A 203 3.71 -16.33 -7.41
C THR A 203 2.52 -15.37 -7.56
N HIS A 204 2.26 -14.48 -6.60
CA HIS A 204 1.11 -13.55 -6.65
C HIS A 204 1.39 -12.22 -5.93
N GLY A 205 1.57 -11.13 -6.69
CA GLY A 205 1.43 -9.76 -6.17
C GLY A 205 -0.04 -9.43 -5.87
N ILE A 206 -0.32 -8.19 -5.45
CA ILE A 206 -1.71 -7.72 -5.26
C ILE A 206 -2.46 -7.72 -6.60
N GLY A 207 -1.78 -7.32 -7.67
CA GLY A 207 -2.20 -7.58 -9.05
C GLY A 207 -1.11 -8.32 -9.84
N PRO A 208 -1.42 -8.72 -11.09
CA PRO A 208 -0.46 -9.33 -12.00
C PRO A 208 0.72 -8.43 -12.34
N ASP A 209 1.84 -9.04 -12.72
CA ASP A 209 2.88 -8.38 -13.49
C ASP A 209 2.34 -8.06 -14.89
N LEU A 210 2.61 -6.85 -15.39
CA LEU A 210 2.08 -6.33 -16.65
C LEU A 210 3.06 -6.44 -17.82
N LEU A 211 4.24 -7.05 -17.63
CA LEU A 211 5.21 -7.24 -18.71
C LEU A 211 4.60 -8.06 -19.85
N GLY A 212 4.55 -7.47 -21.04
CA GLY A 212 3.98 -8.11 -22.23
C GLY A 212 2.45 -8.14 -22.28
N VAL A 213 1.74 -7.49 -21.36
CA VAL A 213 0.27 -7.52 -21.33
C VAL A 213 -0.35 -6.98 -22.62
N THR A 214 0.25 -5.95 -23.22
CA THR A 214 -0.17 -5.32 -24.49
C THR A 214 -0.03 -6.26 -25.69
N ARG A 215 0.79 -7.31 -25.58
CA ARG A 215 1.01 -8.31 -26.64
C ARG A 215 0.17 -9.57 -26.44
N GLN A 216 -0.27 -9.82 -25.20
CA GLN A 216 -1.03 -11.02 -24.82
C GLN A 216 -2.54 -10.82 -24.80
N ARG A 217 -3.00 -9.57 -24.82
CA ARG A 217 -4.41 -9.22 -24.64
C ARG A 217 -4.89 -8.32 -25.77
N ASP A 218 -6.16 -8.48 -26.11
CA ASP A 218 -6.84 -7.61 -27.06
C ASP A 218 -6.85 -6.16 -26.56
N GLU A 219 -6.49 -5.23 -27.43
CA GLU A 219 -6.37 -3.81 -27.08
C GLU A 219 -7.72 -3.21 -26.66
N ALA A 220 -8.82 -3.59 -27.33
CA ALA A 220 -10.14 -3.08 -27.00
C ALA A 220 -10.60 -3.59 -25.62
N TRP A 221 -10.30 -4.85 -25.29
CA TRP A 221 -10.54 -5.38 -23.95
C TRP A 221 -9.73 -4.63 -22.89
N LEU A 222 -8.42 -4.40 -23.12
CA LEU A 222 -7.57 -3.64 -22.17
C LEU A 222 -8.09 -2.22 -21.94
N LYS A 223 -8.52 -1.53 -23.01
CA LYS A 223 -9.09 -0.18 -22.90
C LYS A 223 -10.34 -0.17 -22.01
N ARG A 224 -11.28 -1.08 -22.25
CA ARG A 224 -12.49 -1.20 -21.41
C ARG A 224 -12.15 -1.54 -19.96
N TRP A 225 -11.22 -2.46 -19.75
CA TRP A 225 -10.80 -2.88 -18.41
C TRP A 225 -10.18 -1.73 -17.60
N LEU A 226 -9.34 -0.91 -18.23
CA LEU A 226 -8.71 0.24 -17.57
C LEU A 226 -9.70 1.40 -17.30
N MET A 227 -10.72 1.56 -18.13
CA MET A 227 -11.72 2.64 -17.98
C MET A 227 -12.86 2.26 -17.01
N ALA A 228 -13.27 0.99 -16.97
CA ALA A 228 -14.45 0.56 -16.23
C ALA A 228 -14.34 -0.90 -15.70
N PRO A 229 -13.34 -1.20 -14.84
CA PRO A 229 -13.15 -2.56 -14.32
C PRO A 229 -14.33 -3.02 -13.44
N ASP A 230 -14.94 -2.10 -12.71
CA ASP A 230 -16.13 -2.31 -11.88
C ASP A 230 -17.35 -2.73 -12.71
N GLN A 231 -17.57 -2.08 -13.86
CA GLN A 231 -18.67 -2.43 -14.77
C GLN A 231 -18.43 -3.80 -15.43
N MET A 232 -17.19 -4.11 -15.79
CA MET A 232 -16.85 -5.42 -16.37
C MET A 232 -17.03 -6.57 -15.38
N LEU A 233 -16.69 -6.35 -14.10
CA LEU A 233 -16.97 -7.30 -13.02
C LEU A 233 -18.48 -7.44 -12.78
N ALA A 234 -19.24 -6.34 -12.75
CA ALA A 234 -20.70 -6.36 -12.59
C ALA A 234 -21.40 -7.10 -13.76
N ALA A 235 -20.91 -6.90 -14.98
CA ALA A 235 -21.37 -7.62 -16.17
C ALA A 235 -20.90 -9.08 -16.24
N LYS A 236 -20.06 -9.52 -15.29
CA LYS A 236 -19.45 -10.85 -15.24
C LYS A 236 -18.68 -11.20 -16.51
N ASP A 237 -17.88 -10.27 -17.03
CA ASP A 237 -16.95 -10.55 -18.14
C ASP A 237 -16.10 -11.78 -17.79
N PRO A 238 -16.03 -12.82 -18.67
CA PRO A 238 -15.40 -14.08 -18.31
C PRO A 238 -13.92 -13.95 -17.91
N LEU A 239 -13.17 -13.07 -18.57
CA LEU A 239 -11.76 -12.87 -18.28
C LEU A 239 -11.58 -12.05 -17.01
N ALA A 240 -12.39 -11.01 -16.81
CA ALA A 240 -12.39 -10.23 -15.58
C ALA A 240 -12.69 -11.10 -14.34
N MET A 241 -13.68 -11.99 -14.44
CA MET A 241 -14.03 -12.92 -13.36
C MET A 241 -12.92 -13.94 -13.08
N LEU A 242 -12.26 -14.46 -14.13
CA LEU A 242 -11.12 -15.36 -13.95
C LEU A 242 -9.97 -14.67 -13.22
N LEU A 243 -9.63 -13.44 -13.61
CA LEU A 243 -8.60 -12.65 -12.94
C LEU A 243 -9.01 -12.32 -11.49
N TYR A 244 -10.27 -11.98 -11.26
CA TYR A 244 -10.78 -11.71 -9.91
C TYR A 244 -10.59 -12.92 -8.98
N GLU A 245 -10.96 -14.12 -9.41
CA GLU A 245 -10.75 -15.34 -8.63
C GLU A 245 -9.25 -15.65 -8.44
N GLN A 246 -8.44 -15.45 -9.48
CA GLN A 246 -6.99 -15.70 -9.42
C GLN A 246 -6.27 -14.77 -8.42
N TYR A 247 -6.72 -13.53 -8.27
CA TYR A 247 -6.10 -12.51 -7.42
C TYR A 247 -6.91 -12.25 -6.14
N ASN A 248 -7.22 -13.33 -5.41
CA ASN A 248 -7.84 -13.30 -4.07
C ASN A 248 -9.16 -12.52 -3.98
N GLN A 249 -9.96 -12.51 -5.05
CA GLN A 249 -11.22 -11.76 -5.09
C GLN A 249 -11.02 -10.28 -4.74
N LEU A 250 -9.86 -9.73 -5.10
CA LEU A 250 -9.56 -8.32 -4.99
C LEU A 250 -9.92 -7.63 -6.30
N ALA A 251 -10.99 -6.84 -6.26
CA ALA A 251 -11.42 -6.07 -7.42
C ALA A 251 -10.38 -4.97 -7.71
N MET A 252 -9.96 -4.87 -8.98
CA MET A 252 -9.18 -3.72 -9.43
C MET A 252 -10.05 -2.46 -9.30
N PRO A 253 -9.62 -1.44 -8.53
CA PRO A 253 -10.41 -0.23 -8.36
C PRO A 253 -10.51 0.54 -9.67
N ASN A 254 -11.64 1.24 -9.86
CA ASN A 254 -11.79 2.12 -11.01
C ASN A 254 -10.94 3.39 -10.83
N MET A 255 -9.88 3.51 -11.62
CA MET A 255 -8.92 4.62 -11.55
C MET A 255 -9.38 5.88 -12.30
N ARG A 256 -10.62 5.87 -12.83
CA ARG A 256 -11.29 6.96 -13.56
C ARG A 256 -10.45 7.51 -14.70
N LEU A 257 -9.84 6.61 -15.48
CA LEU A 257 -9.00 6.96 -16.61
C LEU A 257 -9.85 7.26 -17.85
N GLY A 258 -9.55 8.37 -18.52
CA GLY A 258 -10.10 8.70 -19.84
C GLY A 258 -9.33 8.03 -20.98
N GLU A 259 -9.88 8.07 -22.21
CA GLU A 259 -9.29 7.41 -23.38
C GLU A 259 -7.84 7.82 -23.65
N THR A 260 -7.53 9.12 -23.54
CA THR A 260 -6.17 9.65 -23.72
C THR A 260 -5.19 9.11 -22.69
N GLU A 261 -5.61 9.03 -21.42
CA GLU A 261 -4.77 8.49 -20.34
C GLU A 261 -4.53 6.99 -20.52
N VAL A 262 -5.57 6.25 -20.92
CA VAL A 262 -5.48 4.82 -21.23
C VAL A 262 -4.54 4.57 -22.39
N ALA A 263 -4.64 5.33 -23.48
CA ALA A 263 -3.75 5.20 -24.63
C ALA A 263 -2.30 5.47 -24.26
N ALA A 264 -2.03 6.53 -23.48
CA ALA A 264 -0.68 6.84 -23.01
C ALA A 264 -0.11 5.74 -22.11
N LEU A 265 -0.93 5.19 -21.20
CA LEU A 265 -0.53 4.08 -20.31
C LEU A 265 -0.19 2.82 -21.10
N LEU A 266 -1.05 2.42 -22.05
CA LEU A 266 -0.80 1.24 -22.89
C LEU A 266 0.45 1.41 -23.75
N GLY A 267 0.68 2.60 -24.31
CA GLY A 267 1.91 2.91 -25.04
C GLY A 267 3.16 2.73 -24.17
N TYR A 268 3.15 3.25 -22.95
CA TYR A 268 4.26 3.07 -22.01
C TYR A 268 4.49 1.59 -21.65
N LEU A 269 3.43 0.81 -21.40
CA LEU A 269 3.56 -0.62 -21.08
C LEU A 269 4.20 -1.41 -22.23
N ASP A 270 3.87 -1.08 -23.47
CA ASP A 270 4.46 -1.74 -24.64
C ASP A 270 5.92 -1.34 -24.87
N GLU A 271 6.24 -0.04 -24.77
CA GLU A 271 7.60 0.49 -24.85
C GLU A 271 8.51 -0.15 -23.80
N GLU A 272 8.03 -0.23 -22.55
CA GLU A 272 8.81 -0.79 -21.45
C GLU A 272 8.97 -2.31 -21.58
N THR A 273 7.94 -3.00 -22.07
CA THR A 273 8.06 -4.42 -22.46
C THR A 273 9.16 -4.60 -23.52
N ALA A 274 9.17 -3.75 -24.55
CA ALA A 274 10.19 -3.79 -25.59
C ALA A 274 11.58 -3.47 -25.05
N ARG A 275 11.70 -2.57 -24.06
CA ARG A 275 12.96 -2.20 -23.41
C ARG A 275 13.53 -3.37 -22.59
N LEU A 276 12.71 -3.99 -21.75
CA LEU A 276 13.13 -5.05 -20.83
C LEU A 276 13.39 -6.38 -21.52
N GLN A 277 12.66 -6.71 -22.59
CA GLN A 277 12.90 -7.96 -23.35
C GLN A 277 14.08 -7.86 -24.34
N LYS A 278 14.67 -6.68 -24.51
CA LYS A 278 15.91 -6.47 -25.29
C LYS A 278 17.18 -6.57 -24.45
N GLN A 279 17.06 -6.58 -23.12
CA GLN A 279 18.14 -6.72 -22.15
C GLN A 279 18.33 -8.19 -21.77
#